data_AF-A0A7Y2FN10-F1
#
_entry.id   AF-A0A7Y2FN10-F1
#
_cell.length_a   1.000
_cell.length_b   1.000
_cell.length_c   1.000
_cell.angle_alpha   90.00
_cell.angle_beta   90.00
_cell.angle_gamma   90.00
#
_symmetry.space_group_name_H-M   'P 1'
#
loop_
_entity.id
_entity.type
_entity.pdbx_description
1 polymer ?
#
loop_
_entity_poly.entity_id
_entity_poly.type
_entity_poly.pdbx_seq_one_letter_code
_entity_poly.pdbx_strand_id
1 'polypeptide(L)'
;MNNQGLSRIQSISGLLFSLFALVHLSNTALAVLGPDLYNGFQSSVRSVYQWPLLELALVATLVVHIGSGVLRMRGRRGSKAKPPLRLRLHRYAAYYLAIFVFGHMAATRLPALLADAPPFFGGVSFSLHYMPWFFYPY
;
A
#
# COMPACT_ATOMS: atom_id res chain seq x y z
N MET A 1 21.86 -14.80 -0.92
CA MET A 1 20.60 -15.56 -0.66
C MET A 1 20.20 -16.29 -1.93
N ASN A 2 19.79 -17.55 -1.83
CA ASN A 2 19.28 -18.30 -2.99
C ASN A 2 17.88 -17.79 -3.40
N ASN A 3 17.48 -18.05 -4.65
CA ASN A 3 16.22 -17.55 -5.22
C ASN A 3 14.97 -18.13 -4.50
N GLN A 4 15.08 -19.32 -3.90
CA GLN A 4 14.01 -19.91 -3.10
C GLN A 4 13.75 -19.13 -1.81
N GLY A 5 14.80 -18.77 -1.07
CA GLY A 5 14.70 -17.95 0.15
C GLY A 5 14.09 -16.58 -0.12
N LEU A 6 14.52 -15.90 -1.19
CA LEU A 6 13.92 -14.62 -1.61
C LEU A 6 12.44 -14.76 -1.98
N SER A 7 12.06 -15.86 -2.64
CA SER A 7 10.66 -16.12 -2.98
C SER A 7 9.81 -16.30 -1.73
N ARG A 8 10.31 -17.06 -0.74
CA ARG A 8 9.59 -17.30 0.53
C ARG A 8 9.42 -16.00 1.32
N ILE A 9 10.48 -15.21 1.43
CA ILE A 9 10.44 -13.89 2.10
C ILE A 9 9.42 -12.98 1.41
N GLN A 10 9.46 -12.87 0.08
CA GLN A 10 8.52 -12.04 -0.66
C GLN A 10 7.06 -12.48 -0.45
N SER A 11 6.80 -13.79 -0.43
CA SER A 11 5.46 -14.34 -0.20
C SER A 11 4.95 -14.06 1.21
N ILE A 12 5.79 -14.28 2.23
CA ILE A 12 5.41 -14.02 3.63
C ILE A 12 5.16 -12.53 3.84
N SER A 13 6.09 -11.67 3.41
CA SER A 13 5.92 -10.23 3.57
C SER A 13 4.74 -9.69 2.74
N GLY A 14 4.51 -10.23 1.56
CA GLY A 14 3.35 -9.89 0.73
C GLY A 14 2.02 -10.29 1.40
N LEU A 15 1.97 -11.47 2.00
CA LEU A 15 0.80 -11.93 2.75
C LEU A 15 0.53 -11.02 3.96
N LEU A 16 1.54 -10.72 4.77
CA LEU A 16 1.41 -9.84 5.93
C LEU A 16 0.94 -8.43 5.52
N PHE A 17 1.53 -7.85 4.47
CA PHE A 17 1.10 -6.53 3.99
C PHE A 17 -0.31 -6.57 3.38
N SER A 18 -0.72 -7.69 2.77
CA SER A 18 -2.07 -7.84 2.22
C SER A 18 -3.17 -7.81 3.27
N LEU A 19 -2.88 -8.20 4.52
CA LEU A 19 -3.83 -8.08 5.63
C LEU A 19 -4.14 -6.61 5.93
N PHE A 20 -3.11 -5.76 5.98
CA PHE A 20 -3.31 -4.32 6.08
C PHE A 20 -4.05 -3.77 4.86
N ALA A 21 -3.65 -4.16 3.65
CA ALA A 21 -4.30 -3.70 2.43
C ALA A 21 -5.79 -4.07 2.39
N LEU A 22 -6.17 -5.25 2.89
CA LEU A 22 -7.57 -5.67 2.99
C LEU A 22 -8.35 -4.73 3.90
N VAL A 23 -7.87 -4.49 5.12
CA VAL A 23 -8.52 -3.55 6.06
C VAL A 23 -8.62 -2.15 5.48
N HIS A 24 -7.55 -1.67 4.85
CA HIS A 24 -7.49 -0.36 4.21
C HIS A 24 -8.51 -0.23 3.07
N LEU A 25 -8.57 -1.21 2.16
CA LEU A 25 -9.51 -1.19 1.04
C LEU A 25 -10.96 -1.39 1.50
N SER A 26 -11.20 -2.16 2.56
CA SER A 26 -12.52 -2.26 3.20
C SER A 26 -12.97 -0.90 3.72
N ASN A 27 -12.11 -0.15 4.42
CA ASN A 27 -12.43 1.21 4.85
C ASN A 27 -12.79 2.12 3.66
N THR A 28 -11.99 2.09 2.60
CA THR A 28 -12.25 2.87 1.37
C THR A 28 -13.57 2.49 0.71
N ALA A 29 -13.93 1.20 0.68
CA ALA A 29 -15.20 0.74 0.14
C ALA A 29 -16.40 1.26 0.94
N LEU A 30 -16.25 1.41 2.27
CA LEU A 30 -17.30 1.98 3.13
C LEU A 30 -17.59 3.46 2.85
N ALA A 31 -16.74 4.17 2.10
CA ALA A 31 -17.02 5.55 1.70
C ALA A 31 -18.34 5.68 0.91
N VAL A 32 -18.75 4.63 0.18
CA VAL A 32 -20.02 4.58 -0.56
C VAL A 32 -21.23 4.64 0.39
N LEU A 33 -21.06 4.19 1.63
CA LEU A 33 -22.11 4.14 2.64
C LEU A 33 -22.17 5.41 3.50
N GLY A 34 -21.32 6.40 3.22
CA GLY A 34 -21.34 7.71 3.84
C GLY A 34 -20.24 7.97 4.86
N PRO A 35 -20.10 9.24 5.29
CA PRO A 35 -19.02 9.70 6.15
C PRO A 35 -18.98 9.04 7.52
N ASP A 36 -20.14 8.79 8.14
CA ASP A 36 -20.21 8.27 9.51
C ASP A 36 -19.65 6.85 9.61
N LEU A 37 -20.04 5.96 8.69
CA LEU A 37 -19.55 4.58 8.68
C LEU A 37 -18.07 4.52 8.30
N TYR A 38 -17.63 5.31 7.32
CA TYR A 38 -16.22 5.44 6.95
C TYR A 38 -15.37 5.91 8.14
N ASN A 39 -15.75 7.03 8.76
CA ASN A 39 -14.99 7.62 9.86
C ASN A 39 -15.01 6.75 11.11
N GLY A 40 -16.15 6.10 11.42
CA GLY A 40 -16.29 5.19 12.55
C GLY A 40 -15.43 3.93 12.40
N PHE A 41 -15.45 3.31 11.21
CA PHE A 41 -14.58 2.18 10.91
C PHE A 41 -13.11 2.61 10.96
N GLN A 42 -12.74 3.69 10.26
CA GLN A 42 -11.38 4.22 10.24
C GLN A 42 -10.85 4.51 11.63
N SER A 43 -11.63 5.15 12.50
CA SER A 43 -11.25 5.47 13.89
C SER A 43 -10.97 4.21 14.71
N SER A 44 -11.75 3.16 14.48
CA SER A 44 -11.57 1.88 15.17
C SER A 44 -10.29 1.18 14.72
N VAL A 45 -10.08 1.02 13.42
CA VAL A 45 -8.93 0.25 12.89
C VAL A 45 -7.61 1.00 12.97
N ARG A 46 -7.61 2.34 12.89
CA ARG A 46 -6.37 3.14 12.93
C ARG A 46 -5.67 3.06 14.27
N SER A 47 -6.42 2.91 15.36
CA SER A 47 -5.85 2.74 16.71
C SER A 47 -4.94 1.52 16.78
N VAL A 48 -5.21 0.51 15.94
CA VAL A 48 -4.42 -0.72 15.82
C VAL A 48 -3.25 -0.50 14.88
N TYR A 49 -3.48 -0.23 13.59
CA TYR A 49 -2.39 -0.21 12.60
C TYR A 49 -1.47 1.01 12.69
N GLN A 50 -1.88 2.10 13.37
CA GLN A 50 -1.02 3.25 13.67
C GLN A 50 -0.36 3.14 15.04
N TRP A 51 -0.48 2.00 15.73
CA TRP A 51 0.35 1.75 16.90
C TRP A 51 1.82 1.72 16.46
N PRO A 52 2.74 2.50 17.08
CA PRO A 52 4.05 2.78 16.49
C PRO A 52 4.87 1.55 16.08
N LEU A 53 4.81 0.48 16.87
CA LEU A 53 5.51 -0.77 16.58
C LEU A 53 4.89 -1.53 15.40
N LEU A 54 3.55 -1.57 15.32
CA LEU A 54 2.86 -2.21 14.20
C LEU A 54 3.00 -1.39 12.92
N GLU A 55 2.92 -0.06 13.01
CA GLU A 55 3.15 0.83 11.87
C GLU A 55 4.56 0.61 11.30
N LEU A 56 5.59 0.62 12.15
CA LEU A 56 6.97 0.34 11.74
C LEU A 56 7.11 -1.06 11.14
N ALA A 57 6.47 -2.08 11.73
CA ALA A 57 6.48 -3.44 11.20
C ALA A 57 5.81 -3.54 9.82
N LEU A 58 4.72 -2.81 9.58
CA LEU A 58 4.06 -2.74 8.28
C LEU A 58 4.96 -2.09 7.21
N VAL A 59 5.61 -0.98 7.55
CA VAL A 59 6.59 -0.34 6.65
C VAL A 59 7.76 -1.26 6.36
N ALA A 60 8.33 -1.91 7.38
CA ALA A 60 9.41 -2.87 7.20
C ALA A 60 8.98 -4.04 6.31
N THR A 61 7.79 -4.57 6.51
CA THR A 61 7.21 -5.65 5.70
C THR A 61 7.07 -5.22 4.24
N LEU A 62 6.57 -4.01 3.98
CA LEU A 62 6.47 -3.45 2.63
C LEU A 62 7.85 -3.30 1.97
N VAL A 63 8.82 -2.73 2.68
CA VAL A 63 10.20 -2.55 2.16
C VAL A 63 10.85 -3.91 1.85
N VAL A 64 10.68 -4.90 2.73
CA VAL A 64 11.16 -6.27 2.49
C VAL A 64 10.46 -6.92 1.30
N HIS A 65 9.15 -6.72 1.14
CA HIS A 65 8.39 -7.21 -0.02
C HIS A 65 8.90 -6.63 -1.34
N ILE A 66 9.06 -5.29 -1.41
CA ILE A 66 9.56 -4.59 -2.59
C ILE A 66 11.01 -5.01 -2.87
N GLY A 67 11.88 -4.99 -1.86
CA GLY A 67 13.30 -5.32 -1.98
C GLY A 67 13.52 -6.75 -2.49
N SER A 68 12.84 -7.73 -1.89
CA SER A 68 12.92 -9.13 -2.34
C SER A 68 12.40 -9.32 -3.77
N GLY A 69 11.33 -8.61 -4.16
CA GLY A 69 10.82 -8.57 -5.52
C GLY A 69 11.84 -8.02 -6.52
N VAL A 70 12.45 -6.87 -6.22
CA VAL A 70 13.47 -6.24 -7.06
C VAL A 70 14.69 -7.14 -7.23
N LEU A 71 15.18 -7.75 -6.15
CA LEU A 71 16.32 -8.68 -6.21
C LEU A 71 16.02 -9.89 -7.10
N ARG A 72 14.82 -10.47 -6.99
CA ARG A 72 14.39 -11.58 -7.88
C ARG A 72 14.27 -11.15 -9.34
N MET A 73 13.82 -9.93 -9.60
CA MET A 73 13.72 -9.39 -10.96
C MET A 73 15.10 -9.14 -11.58
N ARG A 74 16.06 -8.62 -10.80
CA ARG A 74 17.45 -8.43 -11.21
C ARG A 74 18.12 -9.76 -11.56
N GLY A 75 17.92 -10.80 -10.75
CA GLY A 75 18.45 -12.14 -11.01
C GLY A 75 17.90 -12.82 -12.27
N ARG A 76 16.81 -12.29 -12.87
CA ARG A 76 16.19 -12.83 -14.09
C ARG A 76 16.46 -12.01 -15.35
N ARG A 77 17.27 -10.95 -15.26
CA ARG A 77 17.55 -10.04 -16.40
C ARG A 77 18.22 -10.72 -17.61
N GLY A 78 18.91 -11.85 -17.42
CA GLY A 78 19.56 -12.62 -18.50
C GLY A 78 18.64 -13.59 -19.25
N SER A 79 17.37 -13.71 -18.87
CA SER A 79 16.44 -14.64 -19.53
C SER A 79 15.99 -14.11 -20.89
N LYS A 80 16.28 -14.84 -21.98
CA LYS A 80 15.82 -14.52 -23.35
C LYS A 80 14.32 -14.79 -23.59
N ALA A 81 13.67 -15.57 -22.71
CA ALA A 81 12.26 -15.90 -22.85
C ALA A 81 11.36 -14.70 -22.53
N LYS A 82 10.40 -14.39 -23.42
CA LYS A 82 9.35 -13.40 -23.14
C LYS A 82 8.44 -13.91 -22.03
N PRO A 83 8.25 -13.15 -20.93
CA PRO A 83 7.37 -13.57 -19.85
C PRO A 83 5.89 -13.56 -20.31
N PRO A 84 5.04 -14.45 -19.77
CA PRO A 84 3.61 -14.47 -20.08
C PRO A 84 2.94 -13.15 -19.68
N LEU A 85 1.83 -12.79 -20.34
CA LEU A 85 1.13 -11.52 -20.14
C LEU A 85 0.80 -11.26 -18.66
N ARG A 86 0.29 -12.26 -17.94
CA ARG A 86 -0.01 -12.17 -16.51
C ARG A 86 1.21 -11.70 -15.69
N LEU A 87 2.39 -12.24 -15.98
CA LEU A 87 3.62 -11.85 -15.29
C LEU A 87 4.06 -10.42 -15.67
N ARG A 88 3.81 -10.00 -16.91
CA ARG A 88 4.07 -8.62 -17.35
C ARG A 88 3.17 -7.62 -16.62
N LEU A 89 1.87 -7.88 -16.59
CA LEU A 89 0.89 -7.04 -15.87
C LEU A 89 1.23 -6.95 -14.38
N HIS A 90 1.58 -8.07 -13.74
CA HIS A 90 2.03 -8.06 -12.36
C HIS A 90 3.27 -7.17 -12.14
N ARG A 91 4.22 -7.16 -13.07
CA ARG A 91 5.42 -6.30 -12.98
C ARG A 91 5.08 -4.83 -13.16
N TYR A 92 4.20 -4.49 -14.12
CA TYR A 92 3.77 -3.11 -14.31
C TYR A 92 3.02 -2.59 -13.09
N ALA A 93 2.11 -3.38 -12.53
CA ALA A 93 1.45 -3.05 -11.27
C ALA A 93 2.46 -2.88 -10.12
N ALA A 94 3.44 -3.77 -10.01
CA ALA A 94 4.47 -3.67 -8.97
C ALA A 94 5.31 -2.39 -9.12
N TYR A 95 5.71 -2.00 -10.33
CA TYR A 95 6.47 -0.77 -10.56
C TYR A 95 5.67 0.48 -10.19
N TYR A 96 4.41 0.53 -10.63
CA TYR A 96 3.52 1.63 -10.30
C TYR A 96 3.30 1.74 -8.78
N LEU A 97 2.90 0.64 -8.14
CA LEU A 97 2.61 0.61 -6.71
C LEU A 97 3.85 0.89 -5.85
N ALA A 98 5.04 0.45 -6.26
CA ALA A 98 6.27 0.70 -5.51
C ALA A 98 6.63 2.18 -5.42
N ILE A 99 6.23 3.00 -6.40
CA ILE A 99 6.42 4.45 -6.36
C ILE A 99 5.23 5.10 -5.63
N PHE A 100 4.02 4.71 -6.02
CA PHE A 100 2.78 5.31 -5.54
C PHE A 100 2.60 5.20 -4.02
N VAL A 101 2.91 4.04 -3.44
CA VAL A 101 2.62 3.75 -2.03
C VAL A 101 3.33 4.70 -1.08
N PHE A 102 4.58 5.08 -1.35
CA PHE A 102 5.31 5.99 -0.46
C PHE A 102 4.77 7.42 -0.52
N GLY A 103 4.40 7.89 -1.71
CA GLY A 103 3.71 9.17 -1.86
C GLY A 103 2.38 9.18 -1.12
N HIS A 104 1.58 8.12 -1.29
CA HIS A 104 0.31 7.94 -0.58
C HIS A 104 0.48 7.86 0.95
N MET A 105 1.52 7.19 1.44
CA MET A 105 1.83 7.14 2.87
C MET A 105 2.22 8.53 3.40
N ALA A 106 3.10 9.25 2.70
CA ALA A 106 3.50 10.60 3.11
C ALA A 106 2.29 11.54 3.16
N ALA A 107 1.43 11.49 2.14
CA ALA A 107 0.17 12.20 2.05
C ALA A 107 -0.74 12.02 3.27
N THR A 108 -0.92 10.78 3.67
CA THR A 108 -1.93 10.40 4.66
C THR A 108 -1.37 10.45 6.09
N ARG A 109 -0.05 10.41 6.25
CA ARG A 109 0.62 10.39 7.55
C ARG A 109 1.24 11.71 7.95
N LEU A 110 1.86 12.46 7.04
CA LEU A 110 2.53 13.72 7.42
C LEU A 110 1.54 14.78 7.93
N PRO A 111 0.39 15.07 7.26
CA PRO A 111 -0.60 16.00 7.81
C PRO A 111 -1.16 15.55 9.16
N ALA A 112 -1.38 14.24 9.32
CA ALA A 112 -1.84 13.66 10.58
C ALA A 112 -0.82 13.85 11.73
N LEU A 113 0.48 13.77 11.45
CA LEU A 113 1.55 13.87 12.45
C LEU A 113 1.98 15.32 12.72
N LEU A 114 1.97 16.18 11.70
CA LEU A 114 2.50 17.55 11.77
C LEU A 114 1.42 18.60 12.06
N ALA A 115 0.16 18.32 11.72
CA ALA A 115 -0.94 19.27 11.79
C ALA A 115 -2.22 18.70 12.43
N ASP A 116 -2.15 17.50 13.02
CA ASP A 116 -3.30 16.77 13.58
C ASP A 116 -4.51 16.70 12.62
N ALA A 117 -4.21 16.59 11.32
CA ALA A 117 -5.19 16.58 10.23
C ALA A 117 -5.25 15.20 9.58
N PRO A 118 -5.83 14.18 10.25
CA PRO A 118 -5.91 12.85 9.67
C PRO A 118 -6.88 12.77 8.48
N PRO A 119 -6.55 11.92 7.49
CA PRO A 119 -7.32 11.78 6.26
C PRO A 119 -8.61 10.99 6.51
N PHE A 120 -9.63 11.63 7.06
CA PHE A 120 -10.99 11.07 7.20
C PHE A 120 -11.78 11.20 5.89
N PHE A 121 -13.09 10.93 5.91
CA PHE A 121 -13.95 10.97 4.73
C PHE A 121 -13.78 12.24 3.88
N GLY A 122 -13.63 13.41 4.54
CA GLY A 122 -13.45 14.69 3.85
C GLY A 122 -12.26 14.69 2.89
N GLY A 123 -11.22 13.94 3.22
CA GLY A 123 -10.08 13.73 2.37
C GLY A 123 -10.37 12.93 1.10
N VAL A 124 -10.95 11.72 1.26
CA VAL A 124 -11.33 10.89 0.12
C VAL A 124 -12.35 11.62 -0.76
N SER A 125 -13.32 12.30 -0.15
CA SER A 125 -14.32 13.11 -0.85
C SER A 125 -13.67 14.25 -1.63
N PHE A 126 -12.70 14.96 -1.05
CA PHE A 126 -11.95 16.01 -1.73
C PHE A 126 -11.23 15.47 -2.98
N SER A 127 -10.48 14.37 -2.86
CA SER A 127 -9.81 13.77 -4.02
C SER A 127 -10.80 13.37 -5.12
N LEU A 128 -11.90 12.69 -4.75
CA LEU A 128 -12.89 12.24 -5.72
C LEU A 128 -13.64 13.40 -6.39
N HIS A 129 -13.87 14.49 -5.66
CA HIS A 129 -14.62 15.63 -6.17
C HIS A 129 -13.76 16.55 -7.04
N TYR A 130 -12.58 16.94 -6.56
CA TYR A 130 -11.74 17.94 -7.22
C TYR A 130 -10.71 17.34 -8.16
N MET A 131 -10.26 16.10 -7.90
CA MET A 131 -9.20 15.46 -8.65
C MET A 131 -9.50 13.98 -8.96
N PRO A 132 -10.66 13.65 -9.56
CA PRO A 132 -11.06 12.25 -9.80
C PRO A 132 -10.09 11.47 -10.69
N TRP A 133 -9.36 12.18 -11.56
CA TRP A 133 -8.42 11.61 -12.52
C TRP A 133 -6.97 11.61 -12.02
N PHE A 134 -6.68 12.37 -10.96
CA PHE A 134 -5.35 12.53 -10.41
C PHE A 134 -5.40 12.36 -8.90
N PHE A 135 -4.80 11.29 -8.40
CA PHE A 135 -4.71 11.10 -6.96
C PHE A 135 -3.79 12.17 -6.36
N TYR A 136 -4.38 13.25 -5.84
CA TYR A 136 -3.64 14.26 -5.09
C TYR A 136 -3.63 13.89 -3.61
N PRO A 137 -2.45 13.87 -2.99
CA PRO A 137 -2.33 13.70 -1.56
C PRO A 137 -2.87 14.94 -0.83
N TYR A 138 -4.06 14.84 -0.23
CA TYR A 138 -4.65 15.88 0.62
C TYR A 138 -4.14 15.79 2.06
#